data_AF-A0A0B8QDH3-F1
#
_entry.id   AF-A0A0B8QDH3-F1
#
_cell.length_a   1.000
_cell.length_b   1.000
_cell.length_c   1.000
_cell.angle_alpha   90.00
_cell.angle_beta   90.00
_cell.angle_gamma   90.00
#
_symmetry.space_group_name_H-M   'P 1'
#
loop_
_entity.id
_entity.type
_entity.pdbx_description
1 polymer ?
#
loop_
_entity_poly.entity_id
_entity_poly.type
_entity_poly.pdbx_seq_one_letter_code
_entity_poly.pdbx_strand_id
1 'polypeptide(L)'
;MTTMAFEGRRETFFRNELMDALTILDQGHITADKMKGSWAGAMGQPQFMPSSFLNYAADGNGDGTKNIWTNETDVFASAANYLRQSGWNDKYTWVVRLRSPNH
;
A
#
# COMPACT_ATOMS: atom_id res chain seq x y z
N MET A 1 2.69 10.86 9.62
CA MET A 1 1.96 11.80 8.75
C MET A 1 2.23 13.27 9.09
N THR A 2 2.45 13.64 10.36
CA THR A 2 2.61 15.05 10.77
C THR A 2 4.01 15.67 10.58
N THR A 3 5.06 14.91 10.24
CA THR A 3 6.47 15.37 10.38
C THR A 3 7.21 15.62 9.06
N MET A 4 6.58 15.51 7.88
CA MET A 4 7.25 15.74 6.58
C MET A 4 6.69 16.88 5.72
N ALA A 5 5.91 17.79 6.31
CA ALA A 5 5.34 18.94 5.61
C ALA A 5 6.35 20.06 5.27
N PHE A 6 7.66 19.81 5.34
CA PHE A 6 8.70 20.84 5.24
C PHE A 6 9.41 20.83 3.87
N GLU A 7 8.65 20.95 2.78
CA GLU A 7 9.06 21.51 1.48
C GLU A 7 7.86 21.47 0.51
N GLY A 8 7.36 22.63 0.09
CA GLY A 8 6.00 22.86 -0.46
C GLY A 8 5.54 22.03 -1.67
N ARG A 9 6.37 21.18 -2.29
CA ARG A 9 5.92 20.16 -3.28
C ARG A 9 5.34 18.91 -2.63
N ARG A 10 5.82 18.54 -1.44
CA ARG A 10 5.35 17.37 -0.71
C ARG A 10 4.11 17.64 0.13
N GLU A 11 3.82 18.91 0.45
CA GLU A 11 2.65 19.29 1.24
C GLU A 11 1.33 18.89 0.58
N THR A 12 1.13 19.23 -0.71
CA THR A 12 -0.08 18.85 -1.45
C THR A 12 -0.24 17.34 -1.53
N PHE A 13 0.86 16.62 -1.76
CA PHE A 13 0.86 15.15 -1.77
C PHE A 13 0.41 14.59 -0.43
N PHE A 14 1.02 15.01 0.68
CA PHE A 14 0.65 14.54 2.01
C PHE A 14 -0.78 14.93 2.42
N ARG A 15 -1.26 16.10 1.98
CA ARG A 15 -2.65 16.51 2.21
C ARG A 15 -3.63 15.59 1.50
N ASN A 16 -3.34 15.21 0.25
CA ASN A 16 -4.18 14.27 -0.48
C ASN A 16 -4.18 12.89 0.18
N GLU A 17 -3.00 12.39 0.55
CA GLU A 17 -2.89 11.11 1.27
C GLU A 17 -3.61 11.13 2.63
N LEU A 18 -3.64 12.27 3.33
CA LEU A 18 -4.43 12.42 4.55
C LEU A 18 -5.93 12.34 4.28
N MET A 19 -6.43 12.98 3.22
CA MET A 19 -7.84 12.90 2.84
C MET A 19 -8.24 11.48 2.42
N ASP A 20 -7.36 10.78 1.70
CA ASP A 20 -7.55 9.38 1.34
C ASP A 20 -7.59 8.50 2.61
N ALA A 21 -6.73 8.78 3.60
CA ALA A 21 -6.75 8.06 4.87
C ALA A 21 -8.07 8.25 5.64
N LEU A 22 -8.61 9.47 5.67
CA LEU A 22 -9.91 9.75 6.26
C LEU A 22 -11.03 9.02 5.52
N THR A 23 -10.96 8.94 4.20
CA THR A 23 -11.91 8.17 3.38
C THR A 23 -11.90 6.69 3.75
N ILE A 24 -10.72 6.11 3.99
CA ILE A 24 -10.59 4.69 4.40
C ILE A 24 -11.23 4.45 5.77
N LEU A 25 -11.07 5.38 6.71
CA LEU A 25 -11.71 5.33 8.02
C LEU A 25 -13.23 5.41 7.91
N ASP A 26 -13.73 6.31 7.06
CA ASP A 26 -15.17 6.47 6.79
C ASP A 26 -15.78 5.22 6.14
N GLN A 27 -15.04 4.55 5.26
CA GLN A 27 -15.43 3.25 4.67
C GLN A 27 -15.46 2.09 5.68
N GLY A 28 -14.96 2.28 6.90
CA GLY A 28 -15.05 1.29 7.97
C GLY A 28 -14.10 0.10 7.84
N HIS A 29 -13.09 0.18 6.96
CA HIS A 29 -12.12 -0.91 6.79
C HIS A 29 -11.17 -1.08 7.98
N ILE A 30 -10.98 -0.04 8.78
CA ILE A 30 -10.15 -0.03 9.98
C ILE A 30 -10.63 1.08 10.92
N THR A 31 -10.41 0.91 12.23
CA THR A 31 -10.62 1.98 13.22
C THR A 31 -9.38 2.87 13.32
N ALA A 32 -9.56 4.15 13.69
CA ALA A 32 -8.47 5.12 13.73
C ALA A 32 -7.31 4.72 14.67
N ASP A 33 -7.62 4.06 15.80
CA ASP A 33 -6.63 3.54 16.75
C ASP A 33 -5.82 2.35 16.21
N LYS A 34 -6.37 1.62 15.24
CA LYS A 34 -5.73 0.44 14.61
C LYS A 34 -5.06 0.75 13.29
N MET A 35 -5.29 1.92 12.71
CA MET A 35 -4.69 2.37 11.45
C MET A 35 -3.20 2.70 11.62
N LYS A 36 -2.39 1.65 11.81
CA LYS A 36 -0.94 1.78 12.00
C LYS A 36 -0.23 1.96 10.65
N GLY A 37 0.77 2.83 10.66
CA GLY A 37 1.61 3.09 9.51
C GLY A 37 2.96 3.68 9.91
N SER A 38 3.86 3.74 8.94
CA SER A 38 5.14 4.43 9.06
C SER A 38 4.95 5.94 9.29
N TRP A 39 6.02 6.58 9.76
CA TRP A 39 6.09 8.04 9.90
C TRP A 39 5.73 8.79 8.60
N ALA A 40 6.03 8.18 7.44
CA ALA A 40 5.76 8.68 6.10
C ALA A 40 4.31 8.47 5.61
N GLY A 41 3.48 7.73 6.35
CA GLY A 41 2.07 7.49 6.01
C GLY A 41 1.79 6.16 5.29
N ALA A 42 2.81 5.37 4.98
CA ALA A 42 2.62 4.00 4.48
C ALA A 42 1.98 3.10 5.54
N MET A 43 0.99 2.29 5.17
CA MET A 43 0.07 1.60 6.08
C MET A 43 0.14 0.08 5.94
N GLY A 44 -0.14 -0.61 7.05
CA GLY A 44 -0.30 -2.06 7.09
C GLY A 44 0.96 -2.83 6.70
N GLN A 45 0.82 -4.14 6.53
CA GLN A 45 1.93 -5.00 6.11
C GLN A 45 2.50 -4.69 4.71
N PRO A 46 1.69 -4.35 3.68
CA PRO A 46 2.23 -4.06 2.36
C PRO A 46 2.80 -2.65 2.24
N GLN A 47 2.76 -1.83 3.32
CA GLN A 47 3.26 -0.45 3.33
C GLN A 47 2.63 0.42 2.23
N PHE A 48 1.31 0.30 2.05
CA PHE A 48 0.57 1.09 1.08
C PHE A 48 0.36 2.52 1.56
N MET A 49 0.61 3.50 0.70
CA MET A 49 0.06 4.83 0.92
C MET A 49 -1.48 4.77 0.86
N PRO A 50 -2.22 5.65 1.57
CA PRO A 50 -3.68 5.74 1.49
C PRO A 50 -4.26 5.69 0.07
N SER A 51 -3.69 6.45 -0.87
CA SER A 51 -4.08 6.40 -2.27
C SER A 51 -3.91 5.01 -2.88
N SER A 52 -2.83 4.29 -2.51
CA SER A 52 -2.58 2.92 -2.97
C SER A 52 -3.57 1.92 -2.37
N PHE A 53 -3.99 2.13 -1.11
CA PHE A 53 -5.06 1.32 -0.52
C PHE A 53 -6.36 1.46 -1.33
N LEU A 54 -6.79 2.69 -1.62
CA LEU A 54 -8.04 2.92 -2.35
C LEU A 54 -8.04 2.28 -3.75
N ASN A 55 -6.88 2.26 -4.41
CA ASN A 55 -6.74 1.71 -5.77
C ASN A 55 -6.52 0.19 -5.80
N TYR A 56 -5.80 -0.36 -4.81
CA TYR A 56 -5.26 -1.72 -4.90
C TYR A 56 -5.67 -2.65 -3.77
N ALA A 57 -6.16 -2.15 -2.64
CA ALA A 57 -6.59 -3.03 -1.56
C ALA A 57 -7.77 -3.90 -1.99
N ALA A 58 -7.66 -5.19 -1.71
CA ALA A 58 -8.63 -6.21 -2.09
C ALA A 58 -9.10 -6.97 -0.85
N ASP A 59 -10.39 -7.23 -0.80
CA ASP A 59 -11.02 -8.12 0.18
C ASP A 59 -10.79 -9.56 -0.30
N GLY A 60 -9.89 -10.26 0.36
CA GLY A 60 -9.42 -11.58 -0.06
C GLY A 60 -10.28 -12.72 0.51
N ASN A 61 -10.98 -12.48 1.62
CA ASN A 61 -11.81 -13.48 2.29
C ASN A 61 -13.33 -13.25 2.09
N GLY A 62 -13.72 -12.12 1.50
CA GLY A 62 -15.10 -11.77 1.19
C GLY A 62 -15.91 -11.25 2.38
N ASP A 63 -15.25 -10.73 3.43
CA ASP A 63 -15.93 -10.26 4.65
C ASP A 63 -16.42 -8.79 4.56
N GLY A 64 -16.18 -8.13 3.42
CA GLY A 64 -16.54 -6.74 3.17
C GLY A 64 -15.50 -5.74 3.67
N THR A 65 -14.44 -6.19 4.35
CA THR A 65 -13.35 -5.36 4.82
C THR A 65 -12.05 -5.65 4.07
N LYS A 66 -11.15 -4.67 4.07
CA LYS A 66 -9.83 -4.79 3.41
C LYS A 66 -8.76 -4.59 4.47
N ASN A 67 -8.62 -5.55 5.37
CA ASN A 67 -7.78 -5.42 6.55
C ASN A 67 -6.32 -5.77 6.24
N ILE A 68 -5.62 -4.84 5.57
CA ILE A 68 -4.19 -4.98 5.21
C ILE A 68 -3.22 -4.91 6.41
N TRP A 69 -3.72 -4.82 7.63
CA TRP A 69 -2.91 -4.74 8.85
C TRP A 69 -2.72 -6.10 9.49
N THR A 70 -3.79 -6.90 9.57
CA THR A 70 -3.82 -8.12 10.38
C THR A 70 -4.41 -9.34 9.68
N ASN A 71 -5.15 -9.15 8.58
CA ASN A 71 -5.70 -10.25 7.80
C ASN A 71 -4.71 -10.61 6.67
N GLU A 72 -4.07 -11.77 6.78
CA GLU A 72 -3.10 -12.24 5.79
C GLU A 72 -3.72 -12.42 4.40
N THR A 73 -4.99 -12.87 4.33
CA THR A 73 -5.67 -13.07 3.05
C THR A 73 -5.85 -11.74 2.30
N ASP A 74 -6.23 -10.68 3.00
CA ASP A 74 -6.35 -9.34 2.41
C ASP A 74 -4.99 -8.75 2.05
N VAL A 75 -3.96 -9.00 2.87
CA VAL A 75 -2.58 -8.57 2.59
C VAL A 75 -2.09 -9.19 1.27
N PHE A 76 -2.20 -10.52 1.11
CA PHE A 76 -1.74 -11.20 -0.09
C PHE A 76 -2.61 -10.84 -1.31
N ALA A 77 -3.93 -10.74 -1.15
CA ALA A 77 -4.82 -10.33 -2.23
C ALA A 77 -4.50 -8.91 -2.72
N SER A 78 -4.25 -7.98 -1.79
CA SER A 78 -3.88 -6.60 -2.09
C SER A 78 -2.51 -6.49 -2.78
N ALA A 79 -1.51 -7.25 -2.31
CA ALA A 79 -0.19 -7.30 -2.93
C ALA A 79 -0.25 -7.88 -4.35
N ALA A 80 -1.00 -8.98 -4.54
CA ALA A 80 -1.20 -9.58 -5.86
C ALA A 80 -1.95 -8.64 -6.81
N ASN A 81 -2.98 -7.94 -6.33
CA ASN A 81 -3.71 -6.96 -7.13
C ASN A 81 -2.82 -5.80 -7.56
N TYR A 82 -1.98 -5.29 -6.65
CA TYR A 82 -1.00 -4.25 -6.96
C TYR A 82 -0.01 -4.70 -8.04
N LEU A 83 0.58 -5.90 -7.90
CA LEU A 83 1.52 -6.44 -8.88
C LEU A 83 0.85 -6.61 -10.25
N ARG A 84 -0.36 -7.19 -10.30
CA ARG A 84 -1.12 -7.38 -11.53
C ARG A 84 -1.39 -6.05 -12.24
N GLN A 85 -1.84 -5.03 -11.50
CA GLN A 85 -2.11 -3.70 -12.07
C GLN A 85 -0.82 -2.96 -12.47
N SER A 86 0.29 -3.22 -11.77
CA SER A 86 1.62 -2.69 -12.09
C SER A 86 2.28 -3.39 -13.30
N GLY A 87 1.56 -4.27 -14.00
CA GLY A 87 2.03 -4.93 -15.22
C GLY A 87 2.87 -6.19 -14.97
N TRP A 88 2.85 -6.74 -13.75
CA TRP A 88 3.48 -8.04 -13.50
C TRP A 88 2.87 -9.11 -14.41
N ASN A 89 3.75 -9.86 -15.07
CA ASN A 89 3.38 -10.94 -15.97
C ASN A 89 4.23 -12.17 -15.59
N ASP A 90 3.54 -13.25 -15.26
CA ASP A 90 4.09 -14.53 -14.80
C ASP A 90 5.01 -15.23 -15.82
N LYS A 91 5.03 -14.74 -17.06
CA LYS A 91 5.91 -15.25 -18.13
C LYS A 91 7.35 -14.75 -18.05
N TYR A 92 7.64 -13.70 -17.29
CA TYR A 92 8.98 -13.11 -17.23
C TYR A 92 9.69 -13.39 -15.90
N THR A 93 10.92 -13.89 -15.97
CA THR A 93 11.81 -14.00 -14.80
C THR A 93 12.30 -12.60 -14.42
N TRP A 94 12.02 -12.18 -13.19
CA TRP A 94 12.34 -10.84 -12.69
C TRP A 94 13.83 -10.64 -12.32
N VAL A 95 14.58 -11.72 -12.11
CA VAL A 95 16.03 -11.69 -11.83
C VAL A 95 16.76 -12.75 -12.64
N VAL A 96 17.77 -12.31 -13.38
CA VAL A 96 18.82 -13.18 -13.93
C VAL A 96 20.14 -12.76 -13.31
N ARG A 97 20.84 -13.70 -12.67
CA ARG A 97 22.18 -13.46 -12.14
C ARG A 97 23.18 -13.40 -13.30
N LEU A 98 23.68 -12.21 -13.61
CA LEU A 98 24.80 -12.05 -14.54
C LEU A 98 26.12 -12.23 -13.78
N ARG A 99 27.02 -13.05 -14.32
CA ARG A 99 28.39 -13.20 -13.82
C ARG A 99 29.31 -12.52 -14.82
N SER A 100 30.06 -11.51 -14.37
CA SER A 100 31.06 -10.84 -15.22
C SER A 100 32.14 -11.85 -15.62
N PRO A 101 32.62 -11.86 -16.88
CA PRO A 101 33.82 -12.62 -17.23
C PRO A 101 34.97 -12.08 -16.36
N ASN A 102 35.73 -12.97 -15.73
CA ASN A 102 36.95 -12.61 -15.02
C ASN A 102 37.97 -12.11 -16.05
N HIS A 103 38.62 -10.98 -15.76
CA HIS A 103 39.86 -10.56 -16.42
C HIS A 103 41.05 -11.29 -15.81
#